data_AF-A0A952TK35-F1
#
_entry.id   AF-A0A952TK35-F1
#
_cell.length_a   1.000
_cell.length_b   1.000
_cell.length_c   1.000
_cell.angle_alpha   90.00
_cell.angle_beta   90.00
_cell.angle_gamma   90.00
#
_symmetry.space_group_name_H-M   'P 1'
#
loop_
_entity.id
_entity.type
_entity.pdbx_description
1 polymer ?
#
loop_
_entity_poly.entity_id
_entity_poly.type
_entity_poly.pdbx_seq_one_letter_code
_entity_poly.pdbx_strand_id
1 'polypeptide(L)'
;MALKVTPVSQCLEKKLQVMGFEIPDLLFVFFLLSILNFLFGTTSGKLFLVWLPTLAVALTIRIGKRGKPDNYLLHLGKFWMRPKALWAFPESKTFQNPPQLKRKGA
;
A
#
# COMPACT_ATOMS: atom_id res chain seq x y z
N MET A 1 43.59 1.49 0.76
CA MET A 1 42.68 2.28 1.62
C MET A 1 41.63 1.34 2.20
N ALA A 2 41.54 1.23 3.52
CA ALA A 2 40.56 0.35 4.18
C ALA A 2 39.30 1.14 4.54
N LEU A 3 38.12 0.61 4.20
CA LEU A 3 36.83 1.23 4.50
C LEU A 3 36.54 1.08 6.00
N LYS A 4 36.42 2.22 6.71
CA LYS A 4 36.05 2.27 8.12
C LYS A 4 34.53 2.17 8.24
N VAL A 5 34.02 1.02 8.65
CA VAL A 5 32.58 0.82 8.94
C VAL A 5 32.37 1.01 10.44
N THR A 6 31.53 1.98 10.80
CA THR A 6 31.13 2.22 12.20
C THR A 6 29.65 1.87 12.38
N PRO A 7 29.28 1.05 13.37
CA PRO A 7 27.88 0.76 13.65
C PRO A 7 27.21 2.04 14.14
N VAL A 8 26.19 2.48 13.43
CA VAL A 8 25.33 3.57 13.88
C VAL A 8 24.11 2.92 14.51
N SER A 9 23.63 3.46 15.64
CA SER A 9 22.32 3.10 16.15
C SER A 9 21.31 3.43 15.05
N GLN A 10 20.71 2.40 14.45
CA GLN A 10 19.59 2.59 13.54
C GLN A 10 18.60 3.47 14.31
N CYS A 11 18.40 4.72 13.88
CA CYS A 11 17.45 5.63 14.49
C CYS A 11 16.08 4.98 14.35
N LEU A 12 15.75 4.18 15.36
CA LEU A 12 14.58 3.36 15.41
C LEU A 12 13.46 4.32 15.78
N GLU A 13 12.94 5.05 14.79
CA GLU A 13 11.56 5.51 14.85
C GLU A 13 10.72 4.24 14.92
N LYS A 14 10.62 3.69 16.13
CA LYS A 14 9.83 2.51 16.42
C LYS A 14 8.40 2.97 16.35
N LYS A 15 7.85 2.96 15.13
CA LYS A 15 6.43 3.25 14.92
C LYS A 15 5.62 2.38 15.87
N LEU A 16 4.60 2.99 16.47
CA LEU A 16 3.68 2.31 17.36
C LEU A 16 3.05 1.11 16.64
N GLN A 17 3.50 -0.08 17.02
CA GLN A 17 2.96 -1.35 16.58
C GLN A 17 2.45 -2.11 17.80
N VAL A 18 1.23 -2.63 17.70
CA VAL A 18 0.61 -3.42 18.77
C VAL A 18 0.41 -4.81 18.23
N MET A 19 1.04 -5.80 18.87
CA MET A 19 0.98 -7.21 18.46
C MET A 19 1.40 -7.45 17.00
N GLY A 20 2.23 -6.58 16.41
CA GLY A 20 2.65 -6.65 15.01
C GLY A 20 1.68 -6.03 13.99
N PHE A 21 0.62 -5.37 14.45
CA PHE A 21 -0.24 -4.52 13.62
C PHE A 21 0.18 -3.05 13.76
N GLU A 22 0.08 -2.32 12.65
CA GLU A 22 0.19 -0.86 12.70
C GLU A 22 -1.14 -0.27 13.19
N ILE A 23 -1.11 0.93 13.78
CA ILE A 23 -2.31 1.67 14.20
C ILE A 23 -3.41 1.71 13.12
N PRO A 24 -3.13 2.10 11.85
CA PRO A 24 -4.17 2.13 10.81
C PRO A 24 -4.79 0.75 10.55
N ASP A 25 -4.04 -0.33 10.69
CA ASP A 25 -4.58 -1.69 10.52
C ASP A 25 -5.61 -2.00 11.61
N LEU A 26 -5.29 -1.64 12.86
CA LEU A 26 -6.19 -1.85 14.00
C LEU A 26 -7.44 -1.00 13.89
N LEU A 27 -7.31 0.27 13.48
CA LEU A 27 -8.44 1.14 13.23
C LEU A 27 -9.36 0.54 12.17
N PHE A 28 -8.80 0.00 11.08
CA PHE A 28 -9.59 -0.65 10.04
C PHE A 28 -10.33 -1.90 10.57
N VAL A 29 -9.65 -2.76 11.32
CA VAL A 29 -10.26 -3.98 11.91
C VAL A 29 -11.37 -3.62 12.90
N PHE A 30 -11.15 -2.64 13.78
CA PHE A 30 -12.17 -2.21 14.75
C PHE A 30 -13.33 -1.47 14.11
N PHE A 31 -13.09 -0.73 13.03
CA PHE A 31 -14.14 -0.10 12.24
C PHE A 31 -15.02 -1.16 11.57
N LEU A 32 -14.43 -2.17 10.94
CA LEU A 32 -15.16 -3.31 10.38
C LEU A 32 -15.95 -4.05 11.46
N LEU A 33 -15.34 -4.31 12.62
CA LEU A 33 -16.01 -4.93 13.76
C LEU A 33 -17.20 -4.10 14.23
N SER A 34 -17.04 -2.77 14.31
CA SER A 34 -18.11 -1.86 14.68
C SER A 34 -19.27 -1.91 13.68
N ILE A 35 -18.98 -1.89 12.37
CA ILE A 35 -20.01 -1.99 11.31
C ILE A 35 -20.74 -3.32 11.40
N LEU A 36 -20.01 -4.44 11.46
CA LEU A 36 -20.64 -5.76 11.50
C LEU A 36 -21.43 -5.98 12.79
N ASN A 37 -20.92 -5.49 13.93
CA ASN A 37 -21.64 -5.52 15.19
C ASN A 37 -22.86 -4.60 15.17
N PHE A 38 -22.82 -3.48 14.45
CA PHE A 38 -23.99 -2.62 14.26
C PHE A 38 -25.07 -3.32 13.42
N LEU A 39 -24.69 -4.01 12.35
CA LEU A 39 -25.63 -4.71 11.46
C LEU A 39 -26.17 -6.03 12.02
N PHE A 40 -25.32 -6.82 12.66
CA PHE A 40 -25.62 -8.21 13.07
C PHE A 40 -25.44 -8.46 14.57
N GLY A 41 -25.27 -7.42 15.38
CA GLY A 41 -24.96 -7.55 16.80
C GLY A 41 -26.07 -8.19 17.64
N THR A 42 -27.32 -8.11 17.18
CA THR A 42 -28.50 -8.70 17.83
C THR A 42 -28.84 -10.10 17.31
N THR A 43 -28.18 -10.57 16.25
CA THR A 43 -28.46 -11.88 15.65
C THR A 43 -27.85 -13.01 16.51
N SER A 44 -28.57 -14.12 16.68
CA SER A 44 -28.07 -15.31 17.40
C SER A 44 -26.77 -15.88 16.81
N GLY A 45 -26.52 -15.65 15.52
CA GLY A 45 -25.30 -16.03 14.79
C GLY A 45 -24.14 -15.03 14.87
N LYS A 46 -24.15 -14.08 15.81
CA LYS A 46 -23.11 -13.03 15.94
C LYS A 46 -21.68 -13.54 15.88
N LEU A 47 -21.41 -14.72 16.45
CA LEU A 47 -20.06 -15.31 16.43
C LEU A 47 -19.57 -15.54 14.99
N PHE A 48 -20.43 -16.05 14.12
CA PHE A 48 -20.07 -16.32 12.73
C PHE A 48 -20.18 -15.08 11.85
N LEU A 49 -21.17 -14.22 12.08
CA LEU A 49 -21.44 -13.05 11.22
C LEU A 49 -20.57 -11.83 11.54
N VAL A 50 -20.08 -11.72 12.78
CA VAL A 50 -19.30 -10.57 13.25
C VAL A 50 -17.87 -10.98 13.55
N TRP A 51 -17.68 -11.99 14.40
CA TRP A 51 -16.33 -12.34 14.88
C TRP A 51 -15.50 -13.09 13.85
N LEU A 52 -16.07 -14.06 13.14
CA LEU A 52 -15.35 -14.82 12.12
C LEU A 52 -14.79 -13.93 10.98
N PRO A 53 -15.59 -13.07 10.32
CA PRO A 53 -15.06 -12.20 9.26
C PRO A 53 -14.06 -11.17 9.77
N THR A 54 -14.26 -10.61 10.97
CA THR A 54 -13.30 -9.64 11.54
C THR A 54 -11.97 -10.29 11.89
N LEU A 55 -12.00 -11.48 12.48
CA LEU A 55 -10.81 -12.28 12.78
C LEU A 55 -10.10 -12.73 11.50
N ALA A 56 -10.85 -13.14 10.47
CA ALA A 56 -10.31 -13.51 9.17
C ALA A 56 -9.55 -12.33 8.53
N VAL A 57 -10.11 -11.12 8.56
CA VAL A 57 -9.44 -9.91 8.06
C VAL A 57 -8.18 -9.60 8.86
N ALA A 58 -8.25 -9.65 10.20
CA ALA A 58 -7.09 -9.41 11.05
C ALA A 58 -5.95 -10.42 10.78
N LEU A 59 -6.26 -11.71 10.65
CA LEU A 59 -5.28 -12.74 10.30
C LEU A 59 -4.70 -12.51 8.90
N THR A 60 -5.54 -12.17 7.93
CA THR A 60 -5.09 -11.89 6.56
C THR A 60 -4.10 -10.74 6.52
N ILE A 61 -4.37 -9.66 7.26
CA ILE A 61 -3.45 -8.53 7.39
C ILE A 61 -2.15 -8.97 8.07
N ARG A 62 -2.24 -9.72 9.18
CA ARG A 62 -1.06 -10.20 9.92
C ARG A 62 -0.13 -11.06 9.06
N ILE A 63 -0.70 -11.99 8.29
CA ILE A 63 0.05 -12.89 7.42
C ILE A 63 0.56 -12.13 6.19
N GLY A 64 -0.30 -11.32 5.55
CA GLY A 64 0.01 -10.57 4.34
C GLY A 64 1.08 -9.48 4.53
N LYS A 65 1.12 -8.84 5.71
CA LYS A 65 2.14 -7.84 6.04
C LYS A 65 3.42 -8.43 6.64
N ARG A 66 3.49 -9.74 6.89
CA ARG A 66 4.66 -10.36 7.51
C ARG A 66 5.89 -10.19 6.61
N GLY A 67 6.91 -9.49 7.10
CA GLY A 67 8.15 -9.22 6.36
C GLY A 67 8.02 -8.16 5.25
N LYS A 68 6.88 -7.45 5.17
CA LYS A 68 6.70 -6.29 4.28
C LYS A 68 7.20 -5.01 4.96
N PRO A 69 7.60 -3.98 4.18
CA PRO A 69 7.99 -2.69 4.73
C PRO A 69 6.81 -1.99 5.42
N ASP A 70 7.13 -1.00 6.24
CA ASP A 70 6.12 -0.20 6.95
C ASP A 70 5.14 0.50 5.99
N ASN A 71 3.91 0.72 6.46
CA ASN A 71 2.79 1.30 5.71
C ASN A 71 2.48 0.55 4.40
N TYR A 72 2.83 -0.73 4.28
CA TYR A 72 2.64 -1.52 3.05
C TYR A 72 1.23 -1.40 2.47
N LEU A 73 0.17 -1.50 3.29
CA LEU A 73 -1.22 -1.38 2.82
C LEU A 73 -1.53 0.00 2.24
N LEU A 74 -0.97 1.06 2.83
CA LEU A 74 -1.16 2.43 2.37
C LEU A 74 -0.42 2.63 1.03
N HIS A 75 0.77 2.08 0.89
CA HIS A 75 1.51 2.06 -0.38
C HIS A 75 0.80 1.24 -1.45
N LEU A 76 0.22 0.09 -1.08
CA LEU A 76 -0.59 -0.73 -1.97
C LEU A 76 -1.82 0.04 -2.45
N GLY A 77 -2.56 0.68 -1.55
CA GLY A 77 -3.69 1.54 -1.90
C GLY A 77 -3.29 2.67 -2.84
N LYS A 78 -2.20 3.39 -2.53
CA LYS A 78 -1.63 4.41 -3.42
C LYS A 78 -1.26 3.87 -4.79
N PHE A 79 -0.67 2.66 -4.84
CA PHE A 79 -0.30 2.01 -6.10
C PHE A 79 -1.54 1.71 -6.96
N TRP A 80 -2.62 1.23 -6.35
CA TRP A 80 -3.87 0.95 -7.05
C TRP A 80 -4.59 2.20 -7.55
N MET A 81 -4.50 3.31 -6.81
CA MET A 81 -5.12 4.59 -7.20
C MET A 81 -4.28 5.40 -8.20
N ARG A 82 -3.00 5.05 -8.40
CA ARG A 82 -2.11 5.79 -9.30
C ARG A 82 -2.42 5.48 -10.77
N PRO A 83 -2.35 6.48 -11.67
CA PRO A 83 -2.48 6.24 -13.10
C PRO A 83 -1.34 5.32 -13.59
N LYS A 84 -1.69 4.29 -14.38
CA LYS A 84 -0.74 3.29 -14.88
C LYS A 84 0.24 3.84 -15.91
N ALA A 85 -0.18 4.86 -16.65
CA ALA A 85 0.65 5.55 -17.64
C ALA A 85 0.70 7.03 -17.29
N LEU A 86 1.92 7.58 -17.29
CA LEU A 86 2.18 9.00 -17.23
C LEU A 86 2.91 9.37 -18.52
N TRP A 87 2.36 10.30 -19.29
CA TRP A 87 3.00 10.81 -20.49
C TRP A 87 3.35 12.28 -20.28
N ALA A 88 4.58 12.66 -20.66
CA ALA A 88 5.01 14.05 -20.63
C ALA A 88 4.32 14.89 -21.72
N PHE A 89 3.88 14.23 -22.80
CA PHE A 89 3.24 14.85 -23.95
C PHE A 89 1.88 14.20 -24.21
N PRO A 90 0.91 14.95 -24.74
CA PRO A 90 -0.34 14.36 -25.22
C PRO A 90 -0.05 13.37 -26.35
N GLU A 91 -0.88 12.33 -26.47
CA GLU A 91 -0.78 11.35 -27.54
C GLU A 91 -0.90 12.04 -28.90
N SER A 92 0.15 11.95 -29.72
CA SER A 92 0.17 12.58 -31.04
C SER A 92 -0.78 11.85 -31.97
N LYS A 93 -1.89 12.51 -32.35
CA LYS A 93 -2.84 11.95 -33.32
C LYS A 93 -2.27 11.84 -34.74
N THR A 94 -1.19 12.58 -35.01
CA THR A 94 -0.58 12.67 -36.34
C THR A 94 0.90 12.34 -36.25
N PHE A 95 1.35 11.38 -37.06
CA PHE A 95 2.77 11.08 -37.23
C PHE A 95 3.45 12.23 -37.97
N GLN A 96 4.44 12.87 -37.34
CA GLN A 96 5.29 13.86 -37.99
C GLN A 96 6.56 13.18 -38.49
N ASN A 97 6.84 13.29 -39.78
CA ASN A 97 8.11 12.82 -40.33
C ASN A 97 9.27 13.62 -39.70
N PRO A 98 10.40 12.98 -39.36
CA PRO A 98 11.55 13.68 -38.82
C PRO A 98 12.05 14.73 -39.83
N PRO A 99 12.59 15.88 -39.36
CA PRO A 99 13.11 16.90 -40.24
C PRO A 99 14.25 16.34 -41.09
N GLN A 100 14.15 16.49 -42.41
CA GLN A 100 15.21 16.06 -43.33
C GLN A 100 16.28 17.15 -43.45
N LEU A 101 17.54 16.77 -43.25
CA LEU A 101 18.67 17.65 -43.49
C LEU A 101 18.79 17.91 -45.00
N LYS A 102 18.61 19.16 -45.44
CA LYS A 102 19.02 19.56 -46.79
C LYS A 102 20.55 19.51 -46.86
N ARG A 103 21.10 18.53 -47.58
CA ARG A 103 22.50 18.59 -48.04
C ARG A 103 22.64 19.83 -48.92
N LYS A 104 23.32 20.88 -48.41
CA LYS A 104 23.86 21.93 -49.29
C LYS A 104 24.93 21.25 -50.15
N GLY A 105 24.74 21.28 -51.46
CA GLY A 105 25.69 20.73 -52.44
C GLY A 105 27.07 21.39 -52.29
N ALA A 106 28.09 20.56 -52.50
CA ALA A 106 29.48 20.97 -52.65
C ALA A 106 29.70 21.74 -53.94
#